data_AF-G1VEI7-F1
#
_entry.id   AF-G1VEI7-F1
#
_cell.length_a   1.000
_cell.length_b   1.000
_cell.length_c   1.000
_cell.angle_alpha   90.00
_cell.angle_beta   90.00
_cell.angle_gamma   90.00
#
_symmetry.space_group_name_H-M   'P 1'
#
loop_
_entity.id
_entity.type
_entity.pdbx_description
1 polymer ?
#
loop_
_entity_poly.entity_id
_entity_poly.type
_entity_poly.pdbx_seq_one_letter_code
_entity_poly.pdbx_strand_id
1 'polypeptide(L)'
;MERIKPTGIYGYLGRHLLRMASKSGTYIYYTENKDLIEEYKFKAIREPLLKNIFYELEAPRNTGIRAFKIRSFAKYQGFDLYIENCDDKMLLVAPLNEDSFLKVYPRRIWHKGWYDSRDPRFEISKEEVTDIWEERTPIEGFKFDTEPIVYLKKDDIWLVEE
;
A
#
# COMPACT_ATOMS: atom_id res chain seq x y z
N MET A 1 -14.28 8.11 1.86
CA MET A 1 -13.61 7.46 0.73
C MET A 1 -12.45 6.69 1.31
N GLU A 2 -12.42 5.36 1.11
CA GLU A 2 -11.31 4.54 1.59
C GLU A 2 -10.00 5.07 0.98
N ARG A 3 -9.02 5.40 1.83
CA ARG A 3 -7.70 5.80 1.34
C ARG A 3 -7.02 4.55 0.78
N ILE A 4 -6.53 4.66 -0.45
CA ILE A 4 -5.68 3.63 -1.08
C ILE A 4 -4.53 3.36 -0.12
N LYS A 5 -4.35 2.09 0.26
CA LYS A 5 -3.27 1.74 1.17
C LYS A 5 -1.97 1.65 0.36
N PRO A 6 -0.86 2.21 0.87
CA PRO A 6 0.44 1.98 0.26
C PRO A 6 0.73 0.49 0.17
N THR A 7 1.40 0.05 -0.88
CA THR A 7 1.80 -1.36 -0.95
C THR A 7 2.67 -1.72 0.26
N GLY A 8 2.34 -2.84 0.89
CA GLY A 8 3.02 -3.26 2.11
C GLY A 8 2.40 -4.49 2.72
N ILE A 9 2.96 -4.86 3.87
CA ILE A 9 2.41 -5.92 4.71
C ILE A 9 1.52 -5.26 5.74
N TYR A 10 0.34 -5.84 5.96
CA TYR A 10 -0.65 -5.35 6.91
C TYR A 10 -1.18 -6.51 7.75
N GLY A 11 -1.57 -6.19 8.98
CA GLY A 11 -2.24 -7.15 9.84
C GLY A 11 -3.16 -6.48 10.83
N TYR A 12 -4.09 -7.27 11.37
CA TYR A 12 -5.09 -6.81 12.31
C TYR A 12 -4.57 -6.85 13.75
N LEU A 13 -4.59 -5.70 14.41
CA LEU A 13 -4.45 -5.55 15.85
C LEU A 13 -5.83 -5.18 16.42
N GLY A 14 -6.52 -6.16 17.01
CA GLY A 14 -7.94 -6.01 17.33
C GLY A 14 -8.76 -5.78 16.05
N ARG A 15 -9.47 -4.65 15.99
CA ARG A 15 -10.21 -4.21 14.79
C ARG A 15 -9.40 -3.33 13.82
N HIS A 16 -8.17 -2.99 14.18
CA HIS A 16 -7.36 -2.01 13.45
C HIS A 16 -6.43 -2.72 12.47
N LEU A 17 -6.51 -2.37 11.19
CA LEU A 17 -5.55 -2.82 10.18
C LEU A 17 -4.33 -1.88 10.22
N LEU A 18 -3.17 -2.42 10.57
CA LEU A 18 -1.94 -1.65 10.72
C LEU A 18 -0.86 -2.18 9.80
N ARG A 19 0.04 -1.29 9.36
CA ARG A 19 1.21 -1.68 8.58
C ARG A 19 2.18 -2.47 9.45
N MET A 20 2.78 -3.50 8.88
CA MET A 20 3.80 -4.31 9.51
C MET A 20 5.07 -4.33 8.66
N ALA A 21 6.21 -4.60 9.30
CA ALA A 21 7.45 -4.97 8.63
C ALA A 21 8.05 -6.24 9.25
N SER A 22 8.78 -7.01 8.45
CA SER A 22 9.57 -8.13 8.94
C SER A 22 10.94 -7.63 9.40
N LYS A 23 11.28 -7.89 10.67
CA LYS A 23 12.54 -7.52 11.32
C LYS A 23 13.11 -8.78 11.97
N SER A 24 14.22 -9.27 11.42
CA SER A 24 14.88 -10.51 11.87
C SER A 24 13.93 -11.72 11.93
N GLY A 25 13.02 -11.82 10.95
CA GLY A 25 12.01 -12.87 10.82
C GLY A 25 10.74 -12.63 11.64
N THR A 26 10.72 -11.67 12.56
CA THR A 26 9.54 -11.32 13.36
C THR A 26 8.80 -10.16 12.71
N TYR A 27 7.47 -10.21 12.71
CA TYR A 27 6.68 -9.08 12.21
C TYR A 27 6.42 -8.06 13.31
N ILE A 28 6.55 -6.78 12.96
CA ILE A 28 6.41 -5.65 13.87
C ILE A 28 5.35 -4.71 13.29
N TYR A 29 4.36 -4.34 14.09
CA TYR A 29 3.40 -3.27 13.79
C TYR A 29 4.03 -1.90 13.95
N TYR A 30 3.62 -0.98 13.07
CA TYR A 30 3.95 0.43 13.12
C TYR A 30 2.69 1.27 13.16
N THR A 31 2.67 2.30 13.99
CA THR A 31 1.60 3.29 14.03
C THR A 31 2.10 4.62 14.55
N GLU A 32 1.44 5.70 14.15
CA GLU A 32 1.60 7.04 14.71
C GLU A 32 0.38 7.46 15.54
N ASN A 33 -0.66 6.61 15.59
CA ASN A 33 -1.89 6.88 16.32
C ASN A 33 -1.64 6.75 17.83
N LYS A 34 -1.73 7.87 18.56
CA LYS A 34 -1.50 7.95 20.01
C LYS A 34 -2.41 7.04 20.83
N ASP A 35 -3.67 6.91 20.44
CA ASP A 35 -4.64 6.09 21.16
C ASP A 35 -4.24 4.61 21.09
N LEU A 36 -3.85 4.14 19.90
CA LEU A 36 -3.36 2.77 19.71
C LEU A 36 -2.02 2.53 20.42
N ILE A 37 -1.15 3.55 20.46
CA ILE A 37 0.14 3.48 21.15
C ILE A 37 -0.09 3.25 22.65
N GLU A 38 -1.00 3.99 23.26
CA GLU A 38 -1.32 3.88 24.68
C GLU A 38 -2.09 2.59 25.00
N GLU A 39 -3.12 2.27 24.22
CA GLU A 39 -3.98 1.09 24.41
C GLU A 39 -3.18 -0.22 24.33
N TYR A 40 -2.38 -0.38 23.27
CA TYR A 40 -1.63 -1.62 23.01
C TYR A 40 -0.17 -1.55 23.49
N LYS A 41 0.21 -0.45 24.15
CA LYS A 41 1.54 -0.26 24.76
C LYS A 41 2.69 -0.42 23.76
N PHE A 42 2.61 0.26 22.62
CA PHE A 42 3.69 0.28 21.64
C PHE A 42 4.97 0.84 22.26
N LYS A 43 6.12 0.28 21.88
CA LYS A 43 7.43 0.71 22.36
C LYS A 43 7.97 1.82 21.46
N ALA A 44 8.35 2.94 22.06
CA ALA A 44 9.05 4.00 21.35
C ALA A 44 10.49 3.57 21.03
N ILE A 45 10.84 3.57 19.75
CA ILE A 45 12.18 3.32 19.22
C ILE A 45 12.71 4.63 18.66
N ARG A 46 13.85 5.07 19.17
CA ARG A 46 14.54 6.26 18.66
C ARG A 46 15.57 5.83 17.64
N GLU A 47 15.45 6.38 16.43
CA GLU A 47 16.49 6.19 15.44
C GLU A 47 17.76 6.94 15.86
N PRO A 48 18.93 6.28 15.92
CA PRO A 48 20.16 6.89 16.44
C PRO A 48 20.61 8.14 15.68
N LEU A 49 20.30 8.21 14.37
CA LEU A 49 20.86 9.19 13.44
C LEU A 49 19.93 10.39 13.18
N LEU A 50 18.62 10.17 13.03
CA LEU A 50 17.69 11.22 12.55
C LEU A 50 16.75 11.76 13.65
N LYS A 51 16.90 11.34 14.91
CA LYS A 51 16.00 11.69 16.04
C LYS A 51 14.52 11.35 15.82
N ASN A 52 14.18 10.59 14.78
CA ASN A 52 12.82 10.11 14.54
C ASN A 52 12.43 9.13 15.65
N ILE A 53 11.19 9.25 16.12
CA ILE A 53 10.60 8.32 17.09
C ILE A 53 9.58 7.49 16.34
N PHE A 54 9.81 6.18 16.29
CA PHE A 54 8.87 5.20 15.75
C PHE A 54 8.25 4.41 16.90
N TYR A 55 7.02 3.96 16.75
CA TYR A 55 6.35 3.13 17.74
C TYR A 55 6.19 1.73 17.16
N GLU A 56 6.84 0.77 17.79
CA GLU A 56 6.89 -0.64 17.36
C GLU A 56 6.15 -1.53 18.36
N LEU A 57 5.35 -2.46 17.86
CA LEU A 57 4.78 -3.56 18.64
C LEU A 57 5.02 -4.87 17.92
N GLU A 58 5.62 -5.85 18.59
CA GLU A 58 5.80 -7.18 18.01
C GLU A 58 4.45 -7.84 17.76
N ALA A 59 4.22 -8.24 16.50
CA ALA A 59 3.04 -9.00 16.14
C ALA A 59 3.21 -10.43 16.67
N PRO A 60 2.33 -10.89 17.57
CA PRO A 60 2.54 -12.16 18.21
C PRO A 60 2.34 -13.29 17.20
N ARG A 61 3.43 -14.05 16.95
CA ARG A 61 3.42 -15.22 16.09
C ARG A 61 2.39 -16.24 16.61
N ASN A 62 1.63 -16.85 15.71
CA ASN A 62 0.68 -17.94 16.01
C ASN A 62 -0.55 -17.58 16.86
N THR A 63 -0.94 -16.31 16.94
CA THR A 63 -2.12 -15.86 17.71
C THR A 63 -3.44 -15.86 16.93
N GLY A 64 -3.44 -16.36 15.69
CA GLY A 64 -4.62 -16.28 14.82
C GLY A 64 -4.89 -14.87 14.27
N ILE A 65 -3.94 -13.94 14.43
CA ILE A 65 -3.96 -12.64 13.76
C ILE A 65 -4.04 -12.85 12.25
N ARG A 66 -4.86 -12.02 11.61
CA ARG A 66 -4.97 -11.94 10.16
C ARG A 66 -3.91 -11.00 9.63
N ALA A 67 -3.07 -11.47 8.70
CA ALA A 67 -2.07 -10.65 8.04
C ALA A 67 -1.92 -11.04 6.58
N PHE A 68 -1.67 -10.03 5.74
CA PHE A 68 -1.56 -10.18 4.30
C PHE A 68 -0.72 -9.05 3.70
N LYS A 69 -0.16 -9.33 2.53
CA LYS A 69 0.44 -8.30 1.69
C LYS A 69 -0.65 -7.65 0.85
N ILE A 70 -0.72 -6.32 0.89
CA ILE A 70 -1.57 -5.52 0.01
C ILE A 70 -0.73 -5.01 -1.15
N ARG A 71 -1.24 -5.17 -2.37
CA ARG A 71 -0.77 -4.50 -3.58
C ARG A 71 -1.93 -3.76 -4.21
N SER A 72 -1.74 -2.50 -4.57
CA SER A 72 -2.79 -1.66 -5.12
C SER A 72 -2.55 -1.43 -6.61
N PHE A 73 -3.63 -1.37 -7.37
CA PHE A 73 -3.59 -1.26 -8.83
C PHE A 73 -4.64 -0.29 -9.32
N ALA A 74 -4.42 0.27 -10.50
CA ALA A 74 -5.35 1.14 -11.19
C ALA A 74 -5.48 0.75 -12.66
N LYS A 75 -6.67 0.96 -13.22
CA LYS A 75 -6.90 0.89 -14.66
C LYS A 75 -6.86 2.30 -15.25
N TYR A 76 -5.92 2.53 -16.17
CA TYR A 76 -5.74 3.80 -16.86
C TYR A 76 -5.68 3.57 -18.37
N GLN A 77 -6.64 4.13 -19.09
CA GLN A 77 -6.71 4.08 -20.57
C GLN A 77 -6.52 2.65 -21.13
N GLY A 78 -7.11 1.65 -20.45
CA GLY A 78 -7.05 0.24 -20.84
C GLY A 78 -5.82 -0.54 -20.35
N PHE A 79 -4.89 0.11 -19.64
CA PHE A 79 -3.72 -0.52 -19.03
C PHE A 79 -3.90 -0.71 -17.53
N ASP A 80 -3.47 -1.88 -17.05
CA ASP A 80 -3.38 -2.14 -15.61
C ASP A 80 -2.01 -1.66 -15.11
N LEU A 81 -2.05 -0.80 -14.11
CA LEU A 81 -0.89 -0.16 -13.51
C LEU A 81 -0.79 -0.54 -12.03
N TYR A 82 0.43 -0.76 -11.57
CA TYR A 82 0.74 -0.89 -10.16
C TYR A 82 0.83 0.49 -9.49
N ILE A 83 0.17 0.67 -8.35
CA ILE A 83 0.24 1.89 -7.56
C ILE A 83 1.36 1.74 -6.52
N GLU A 84 2.43 2.51 -6.69
CA GLU A 84 3.53 2.56 -5.73
C GLU A 84 3.20 3.43 -4.53
N ASN A 85 2.61 4.59 -4.81
CA ASN A 85 2.29 5.59 -3.81
C ASN A 85 1.07 6.40 -4.25
N CYS A 86 0.41 7.04 -3.29
CA CYS A 86 -0.71 7.93 -3.56
C CYS A 86 -0.64 9.13 -2.63
N ASP A 87 -0.88 10.31 -3.17
CA ASP A 87 -1.25 11.48 -2.36
C ASP A 87 -2.78 11.67 -2.40
N ASP A 88 -3.29 12.84 -2.03
CA ASP A 88 -4.74 13.08 -2.04
C ASP A 88 -5.34 13.06 -3.45
N LYS A 89 -4.62 13.48 -4.49
CA LYS A 89 -5.12 13.67 -5.87
C LYS A 89 -4.41 12.85 -6.94
N MET A 90 -3.14 12.53 -6.73
CA MET A 90 -2.26 11.87 -7.69
C MET A 90 -1.90 10.46 -7.23
N LEU A 91 -1.65 9.60 -8.21
CA LEU A 91 -1.12 8.26 -8.05
C LEU A 91 0.25 8.20 -8.70
N LEU A 92 1.25 7.75 -7.96
CA LEU A 92 2.52 7.32 -8.54
C LEU A 92 2.37 5.86 -8.98
N VAL A 93 2.45 5.63 -10.27
CA VAL A 93 2.12 4.34 -10.89
C VAL A 93 3.25 3.83 -11.78
N ALA A 94 3.30 2.50 -11.95
CA ALA A 94 4.16 1.82 -12.89
C ALA A 94 3.32 0.86 -13.75
N PRO A 95 3.59 0.71 -15.06
CA PRO A 95 2.88 -0.25 -15.89
C PRO A 95 3.24 -1.69 -15.50
N LEU A 96 2.25 -2.58 -15.44
CA LEU A 96 2.51 -4.02 -15.22
C LEU A 96 3.18 -4.67 -16.42
N ASN A 97 2.91 -4.16 -17.62
CA ASN A 97 3.56 -4.56 -18.86
C ASN A 97 4.17 -3.32 -19.53
N GLU A 98 5.43 -3.06 -19.22
CA GLU A 98 6.19 -1.93 -19.76
C GLU A 98 6.22 -1.93 -21.29
N ASP A 99 6.45 -3.08 -21.94
CA ASP A 99 6.60 -3.15 -23.40
C ASP A 99 5.33 -2.75 -24.15
N SER A 100 4.16 -3.23 -23.72
CA SER A 100 2.88 -2.85 -24.31
C SER A 100 2.53 -1.40 -24.01
N PHE A 101 2.80 -0.94 -22.79
CA PHE A 101 2.54 0.43 -22.39
C PHE A 101 3.38 1.43 -23.20
N LEU A 102 4.68 1.16 -23.34
CA LEU A 102 5.62 2.04 -24.05
C LEU A 102 5.42 2.06 -25.57
N LYS A 103 4.68 1.11 -26.16
CA LYS A 103 4.25 1.19 -27.57
C LYS A 103 3.18 2.27 -27.79
N VAL A 104 2.30 2.48 -26.82
CA VAL A 104 1.20 3.45 -26.90
C VAL A 104 1.61 4.79 -26.30
N TYR A 105 2.34 4.76 -25.19
CA TYR A 105 2.91 5.91 -24.50
C TYR A 105 4.44 5.86 -24.59
N PRO A 106 5.02 6.13 -25.78
CA PRO A 106 6.47 6.13 -25.93
C PRO A 106 7.07 7.10 -24.91
N ARG A 107 8.25 6.73 -24.37
CA ARG A 107 8.97 7.47 -23.32
C ARG A 107 9.09 8.96 -23.67
N ARG A 108 8.08 9.73 -23.29
CA ARG A 108 8.19 11.15 -23.08
C ARG A 108 8.64 11.28 -21.65
N ILE A 109 9.53 12.23 -21.38
CA ILE A 109 9.92 12.51 -20.01
C ILE A 109 8.64 13.03 -19.32
N TRP A 110 7.91 12.14 -18.64
CA TRP A 110 6.63 12.43 -17.98
C TRP A 110 6.81 13.28 -16.72
N HIS A 111 8.06 13.62 -16.38
CA HIS A 111 8.44 14.42 -15.21
C HIS A 111 9.35 15.59 -15.60
N LYS A 112 8.99 16.82 -15.23
CA LYS A 112 10.00 17.88 -15.06
C LYS A 112 10.76 17.62 -13.75
N GLY A 113 11.68 16.64 -13.70
CA GLY A 113 12.37 16.30 -12.45
C GLY A 113 13.38 15.13 -12.51
N TRP A 114 13.89 14.76 -11.33
CA TRP A 114 15.01 13.83 -11.02
C TRP A 114 14.80 12.34 -11.37
N TYR A 115 13.75 11.98 -12.11
CA TYR A 115 13.51 10.60 -12.50
C TYR A 115 14.37 10.26 -13.72
N ASP A 116 15.21 9.22 -13.61
CA ASP A 116 16.00 8.68 -14.72
C ASP A 116 15.07 8.37 -15.90
N SER A 117 15.50 8.69 -17.12
CA SER A 117 14.87 8.29 -18.39
C SER A 117 14.52 6.79 -18.53
N ARG A 118 15.02 5.97 -17.60
CA ARG A 118 14.78 4.53 -17.49
C ARG A 118 13.72 4.15 -16.45
N ASP A 119 13.25 5.09 -15.64
CA ASP A 119 12.21 4.85 -14.65
C ASP A 119 10.83 4.85 -15.34
N PRO A 120 10.12 3.72 -15.37
CA PRO A 120 8.82 3.64 -16.02
C PRO A 120 7.71 4.27 -15.16
N ARG A 121 8.02 4.79 -13.97
CA ARG A 121 7.04 5.37 -13.05
C ARG A 121 6.61 6.76 -13.49
N PHE A 122 5.31 7.04 -13.36
CA PHE A 122 4.73 8.34 -13.68
C PHE A 122 3.57 8.67 -12.76
N GLU A 123 3.22 9.95 -12.73
CA GLU A 123 2.09 10.43 -11.94
C GLU A 123 0.86 10.57 -12.84
N ILE A 124 -0.29 10.11 -12.33
CA ILE A 124 -1.61 10.31 -12.96
C ILE A 124 -2.60 10.83 -11.94
N SER A 125 -3.61 11.58 -12.39
CA SER A 125 -4.71 11.97 -11.52
C SER A 125 -5.59 10.77 -11.19
N LYS A 126 -6.08 10.70 -9.96
CA LYS A 126 -7.11 9.72 -9.53
C LYS A 126 -8.42 9.85 -10.32
N GLU A 127 -8.65 11.01 -10.93
CA GLU A 127 -9.84 11.25 -11.77
C GLU A 127 -9.70 10.59 -13.15
N GLU A 128 -8.48 10.27 -13.59
CA GLU A 128 -8.22 9.68 -14.91
C GLU A 128 -8.30 8.14 -14.92
N VAL A 129 -8.42 7.51 -13.75
CA VAL A 129 -8.48 6.04 -13.61
C VAL A 129 -9.91 5.56 -13.46
N THR A 130 -10.29 4.50 -14.16
CA THR A 130 -11.67 3.97 -14.12
C THR A 130 -11.88 3.02 -12.93
N ASP A 131 -10.84 2.26 -12.60
CA ASP A 131 -10.85 1.23 -11.57
C ASP A 131 -9.66 1.37 -10.65
N ILE A 132 -9.87 1.10 -9.36
CA ILE A 132 -8.82 0.95 -8.37
C ILE A 132 -9.17 -0.28 -7.54
N TRP A 133 -8.22 -1.22 -7.44
CA TRP A 133 -8.38 -2.42 -6.63
C TRP A 133 -7.11 -2.75 -5.86
N GLU A 134 -7.29 -3.50 -4.78
CA GLU A 134 -6.22 -4.02 -3.93
C GLU A 134 -6.24 -5.55 -4.01
N GLU A 135 -5.08 -6.16 -4.29
CA GLU A 135 -4.87 -7.60 -4.13
C GLU A 135 -4.25 -7.89 -2.76
N ARG A 136 -4.78 -8.93 -2.10
CA ARG A 136 -4.39 -9.40 -0.77
C ARG A 136 -3.78 -10.79 -0.90
N THR A 137 -2.50 -10.91 -0.61
CA THR A 137 -1.79 -12.19 -0.59
C THR A 137 -1.58 -12.65 0.86
N PRO A 138 -1.93 -13.90 1.22
CA PRO A 138 -1.67 -14.44 2.55
C PRO A 138 -0.19 -14.35 2.94
N ILE A 139 0.06 -14.24 4.24
CA ILE A 139 1.41 -14.38 4.80
C ILE A 139 1.49 -15.67 5.61
N GLU A 140 2.54 -16.44 5.35
CA GLU A 140 2.80 -17.68 6.07
C GLU A 140 2.92 -17.45 7.59
N GLY A 141 2.28 -18.32 8.37
CA GLY A 141 2.22 -18.20 9.83
C GLY A 141 1.10 -17.29 10.38
N PHE A 142 0.26 -16.72 9.52
CA PHE A 142 -0.92 -15.92 9.91
C PHE A 142 -2.22 -16.50 9.36
N LYS A 143 -3.35 -16.15 9.99
CA LYS A 143 -4.67 -16.53 9.47
C LYS A 143 -4.97 -15.73 8.21
N PHE A 144 -5.55 -16.37 7.20
CA PHE A 144 -6.07 -15.69 6.03
C PHE A 144 -7.47 -16.20 5.71
N ASP A 145 -8.47 -15.34 5.89
CA ASP A 145 -9.89 -15.61 5.66
C ASP A 145 -10.58 -14.45 4.91
N THR A 146 -9.80 -13.65 4.17
CA THR A 146 -10.31 -12.53 3.34
C THR A 146 -10.32 -12.91 1.88
N GLU A 147 -11.19 -12.22 1.11
CA GLU A 147 -11.11 -12.27 -0.34
C GLU A 147 -9.78 -11.70 -0.85
N PRO A 148 -9.19 -12.33 -1.89
CA PRO A 148 -7.88 -11.94 -2.41
C PRO A 148 -7.91 -10.64 -3.21
N ILE A 149 -9.08 -10.11 -3.60
CA ILE A 149 -9.20 -8.88 -4.39
C ILE A 149 -10.31 -8.03 -3.80
N VAL A 150 -10.05 -6.75 -3.58
CA VAL A 150 -11.03 -5.76 -3.10
C VAL A 150 -11.03 -4.55 -4.01
N TYR A 151 -12.21 -4.11 -4.44
CA TYR A 151 -12.36 -2.89 -5.24
C TYR A 151 -12.57 -1.69 -4.32
N LEU A 152 -11.88 -0.58 -4.63
CA LEU A 152 -12.08 0.72 -3.97
C LEU A 152 -12.90 1.66 -4.84
N LYS A 153 -12.62 1.61 -6.15
CA LYS A 153 -13.32 2.36 -7.19
C LYS A 153 -13.55 1.41 -8.36
N LYS A 154 -14.77 1.38 -8.89
CA LYS A 154 -15.12 0.56 -10.06
C LYS A 154 -16.04 1.35 -10.97
N ASP A 155 -15.71 1.41 -12.26
CA ASP A 155 -16.49 2.13 -13.27
C ASP A 155 -16.82 3.58 -12.83
N ASP A 156 -15.80 4.29 -12.34
CA ASP A 156 -15.92 5.65 -11.79
C ASP A 156 -16.73 5.86 -10.51
N ILE A 157 -17.25 4.77 -9.94
CA ILE A 157 -18.01 4.79 -8.69
C ILE A 157 -17.10 4.38 -7.54
N TRP A 158 -16.96 5.26 -6.54
CA TRP A 158 -16.32 4.92 -5.28
C TRP A 158 -17.26 4.05 -4.45
N LEU A 159 -16.76 2.90 -4.02
CA LEU A 159 -17.49 2.02 -3.13
C LEU A 159 -17.40 2.59 -1.70
N VAL A 160 -18.54 2.63 -1.00
CA VAL A 160 -18.65 3.18 0.37
C VAL A 160 -18.44 2.03 1.35
N GLU A 161 -17.68 2.27 2.42
CA GLU A 161 -17.52 1.31 3.53
C GLU A 161 -18.88 1.11 4.24
N GLU A 162 -19.25 -0.15 4.50
CA GLU A 162 -20.24 -0.51 5.55
C GLU A 162 -19.56 -0.67 6.91
#